data_AF-A0A952Z3Y5-F1
#
_entry.id   AF-A0A952Z3Y5-F1
#
_cell.length_a   1.000
_cell.length_b   1.000
_cell.length_c   1.000
_cell.angle_alpha   90.00
_cell.angle_beta   90.00
_cell.angle_gamma   90.00
#
_symmetry.space_group_name_H-M   'P 1'
#
loop_
_entity.id
_entity.type
_entity.pdbx_description
1 polymer ?
#
loop_
_entity_poly.entity_id
_entity_poly.type
_entity_poly.pdbx_seq_one_letter_code
_entity_poly.pdbx_strand_id
1 'polypeptide(L)'
;MEKPDNPWIYDGCTDLLKVAVEPVPSVKGGYIVVFVLEDQSIWLGATRDPIVYSANWARKVGSFGLNKITRVLVSRPLRRFESARLLMKEALRTYKDQHSNAYYLDVETLTEKVRPIFLAALPSA
;
A
#
# COMPACT_ATOMS: atom_id res chain seq x y z
N MET A 1 -11.34 -21.11 -3.68
CA MET A 1 -10.86 -20.68 -5.01
C MET A 1 -10.06 -19.41 -4.79
N GLU A 2 -8.74 -19.53 -4.60
CA GLU A 2 -7.87 -18.35 -4.43
C GLU A 2 -7.90 -17.56 -5.75
N LYS A 3 -8.24 -16.27 -5.70
CA LYS A 3 -8.08 -15.37 -6.85
C LYS A 3 -6.57 -15.28 -7.13
N PRO A 4 -6.04 -15.85 -8.23
CA PRO A 4 -4.60 -15.84 -8.50
C PRO A 4 -4.04 -14.44 -8.73
N ASP A 5 -4.91 -13.42 -8.79
CA ASP A 5 -4.59 -12.05 -9.14
C ASP A 5 -4.74 -11.05 -7.99
N ASN A 6 -4.89 -11.48 -6.72
CA ASN A 6 -4.90 -10.53 -5.60
C ASN A 6 -3.48 -9.95 -5.41
N PRO A 7 -3.25 -8.64 -5.62
CA PRO A 7 -1.92 -8.07 -5.48
C PRO A 7 -1.45 -8.00 -4.02
N TRP A 8 -2.38 -8.17 -3.06
CA TRP A 8 -2.15 -8.01 -1.62
C TRP A 8 -1.85 -9.36 -0.96
N ILE A 9 -0.69 -9.46 -0.31
CA ILE A 9 -0.35 -10.60 0.58
C ILE A 9 -0.90 -10.40 1.99
N TYR A 10 -1.25 -9.17 2.32
CA TYR A 10 -1.83 -8.81 3.59
C TYR A 10 -2.95 -7.80 3.38
N ASP A 11 -4.04 -8.01 4.08
CA ASP A 11 -5.21 -7.15 4.10
C ASP A 11 -5.87 -7.26 5.47
N GLY A 12 -5.65 -6.28 6.35
CA GLY A 12 -6.09 -6.36 7.73
C GLY A 12 -5.72 -5.13 8.57
N CYS A 13 -5.81 -5.23 9.89
CA CYS A 13 -5.46 -4.13 10.80
C CYS A 13 -3.93 -4.00 10.98
N THR A 14 -3.46 -2.95 11.66
CA THR A 14 -2.02 -2.79 11.94
C THR A 14 -1.48 -3.82 12.94
N ASP A 15 -2.31 -4.35 13.83
CA ASP A 15 -1.87 -5.15 14.98
C ASP A 15 -1.33 -6.53 14.59
N LEU A 16 -1.90 -7.11 13.52
CA LEU A 16 -1.50 -8.41 12.97
C LEU A 16 -0.41 -8.31 11.91
N LEU A 17 -0.08 -7.09 11.45
CA LEU A 17 0.90 -6.86 10.39
C LEU A 17 2.28 -7.45 10.74
N LYS A 18 2.70 -7.35 12.01
CA LYS A 18 3.98 -7.87 12.49
C LYS A 18 4.11 -9.39 12.43
N VAL A 19 2.98 -10.09 12.42
CA VAL A 19 2.93 -11.56 12.37
C VAL A 19 2.80 -12.03 10.92
N ALA A 20 2.22 -11.20 10.05
CA ALA A 20 1.88 -11.58 8.69
C ALA A 20 2.92 -11.16 7.63
N VAL A 21 3.70 -10.09 7.87
CA VAL A 21 4.62 -9.55 6.86
C VAL A 21 5.98 -9.24 7.45
N GLU A 22 7.00 -9.96 6.98
CA GLU A 22 8.39 -9.70 7.35
C GLU A 22 9.01 -8.56 6.52
N PRO A 23 9.98 -7.81 7.07
CA PRO A 23 10.79 -6.88 6.31
C PRO A 23 11.56 -7.58 5.18
N VAL A 24 11.72 -6.89 4.05
CA VAL A 24 12.40 -7.44 2.88
C VAL A 24 13.82 -6.88 2.76
N PRO A 25 14.85 -7.72 2.56
CA PRO A 25 16.20 -7.27 2.25
C PRO A 25 16.25 -6.44 0.98
N SER A 26 17.14 -5.45 0.90
CA SER A 26 17.24 -4.53 -0.24
C SER A 26 17.33 -5.21 -1.61
N VAL A 27 17.99 -6.36 -1.69
CA VAL A 27 18.17 -7.16 -2.92
C VAL A 27 16.87 -7.80 -3.44
N LYS A 28 15.86 -7.98 -2.57
CA LYS A 28 14.56 -8.55 -2.90
C LYS A 28 13.50 -7.49 -3.25
N GLY A 29 13.87 -6.20 -3.22
CA GLY A 29 12.99 -5.09 -3.58
C GLY A 29 12.32 -4.46 -2.37
N GLY A 30 11.00 -4.27 -2.44
CA GLY A 30 10.19 -3.69 -1.37
C GLY A 30 8.70 -3.83 -1.65
N TYR A 31 7.89 -3.34 -0.73
CA TYR A 31 6.44 -3.45 -0.74
C TYR A 31 5.78 -2.16 -1.19
N ILE A 32 4.61 -2.30 -1.81
CA ILE A 32 3.59 -1.25 -1.82
C ILE A 32 2.75 -1.44 -0.55
N VAL A 33 2.56 -0.35 0.18
CA VAL A 33 1.72 -0.32 1.37
C VAL A 33 0.61 0.67 1.15
N VAL A 34 -0.61 0.26 1.47
CA VAL A 34 -1.80 1.09 1.38
C VAL A 34 -2.39 1.23 2.76
N PHE A 35 -2.62 2.46 3.18
CA PHE A 35 -3.37 2.75 4.41
C PHE A 35 -4.76 3.23 4.04
N VAL A 36 -5.77 2.54 4.55
CA VAL A 36 -7.13 3.07 4.62
C VAL A 36 -7.25 3.77 5.95
N LEU A 37 -7.66 5.03 5.91
CA LEU A 37 -7.75 5.89 7.07
C LEU A 37 -9.20 5.93 7.60
N GLU A 38 -9.38 6.52 8.77
CA GLU A 38 -10.69 6.63 9.44
C GLU A 38 -11.76 7.34 8.58
N ASP A 39 -11.36 8.34 7.79
CA ASP A 39 -12.19 9.06 6.82
C ASP A 39 -12.40 8.30 5.50
N GLN A 40 -12.03 7.02 5.44
CA GLN A 40 -12.04 6.17 4.23
C GLN A 40 -11.10 6.64 3.11
N SER A 41 -10.30 7.68 3.35
CA SER A 41 -9.27 8.06 2.39
C SER A 41 -8.13 7.05 2.38
N ILE A 42 -7.45 6.97 1.24
CA ILE A 42 -6.37 6.03 1.00
C ILE A 42 -5.04 6.77 0.89
N TRP A 43 -4.00 6.22 1.53
CA TRP A 43 -2.63 6.68 1.41
C TRP A 43 -1.73 5.61 0.80
N LEU A 44 -0.96 5.99 -0.22
CA LEU A 44 -0.06 5.09 -0.94
C LEU A 44 1.40 5.28 -0.54
N GLY A 45 1.98 4.24 0.05
CA GLY A 45 3.36 4.14 0.49
C GLY A 45 4.17 3.10 -0.29
N ALA A 46 5.49 3.21 -0.15
CA ALA A 46 6.46 2.23 -0.61
C ALA A 46 7.50 2.07 0.51
N THR A 47 7.82 0.84 0.89
CA THR A 47 8.75 0.56 1.99
C THR A 47 9.29 -0.85 1.91
N ARG A 48 10.46 -1.10 2.51
CA ARG A 48 10.98 -2.45 2.74
C ARG A 48 10.51 -3.07 4.06
N ASP A 49 10.03 -2.23 4.96
CA ASP A 49 9.56 -2.61 6.29
C ASP A 49 8.18 -1.99 6.54
N PRO A 50 7.09 -2.73 6.25
CA PRO A 50 5.73 -2.25 6.47
C PRO A 50 5.40 -1.98 7.93
N ILE A 51 6.05 -2.68 8.86
CA ILE A 51 5.81 -2.56 10.31
C ILE A 51 6.33 -1.21 10.79
N VAL A 52 7.61 -0.93 10.53
CA VAL A 52 8.23 0.35 10.90
C VAL A 52 7.55 1.50 10.18
N TYR A 53 7.16 1.31 8.92
CA TYR A 53 6.44 2.33 8.16
C TYR A 53 5.09 2.69 8.78
N SER A 54 4.31 1.68 9.19
CA SER A 54 3.02 1.87 9.86
C SER A 54 3.17 2.50 11.25
N ALA A 55 4.17 2.07 12.03
CA ALA A 55 4.46 2.67 13.34
C ALA A 55 4.85 4.15 13.23
N ASN A 56 5.63 4.52 12.21
CA ASN A 56 5.98 5.90 11.93
C ASN A 56 4.75 6.74 11.54
N TRP A 57 3.78 6.16 10.83
CA TRP A 57 2.50 6.84 10.55
C TRP A 57 1.72 7.08 11.84
N ALA A 58 1.56 6.05 12.70
CA ALA A 58 0.85 6.18 13.97
C ALA A 58 1.45 7.27 14.86
N ARG A 59 2.79 7.41 14.87
CA ARG A 59 3.46 8.52 15.58
C ARG A 59 3.08 9.88 14.99
N LYS A 60 3.04 10.02 13.66
CA LYS A 60 2.65 11.27 12.98
C LYS A 60 1.19 11.64 13.24
N VAL A 61 0.29 10.67 13.31
CA VAL A 61 -1.11 10.88 13.70
C VAL A 61 -1.20 11.58 15.06
N GLY A 62 -0.48 11.08 16.07
CA GLY A 62 -0.45 11.69 17.39
C GLY A 62 0.15 13.11 17.41
N SER A 63 1.15 13.39 16.57
CA SER A 63 1.84 14.68 16.54
C SER A 63 1.18 15.75 15.67
N PHE A 64 0.46 15.36 14.62
CA PHE A 64 -0.04 16.28 13.58
C PHE A 64 -1.54 16.18 13.32
N GLY A 65 -2.27 15.39 14.11
CA GLY A 65 -3.73 15.23 13.96
C GLY A 65 -4.15 14.55 12.64
N LEU A 66 -3.28 13.72 12.06
CA LEU A 66 -3.62 12.94 10.86
C LEU A 66 -4.65 11.85 11.20
N ASN A 67 -5.34 11.34 10.19
CA ASN A 67 -6.31 10.25 10.39
C ASN A 67 -5.62 8.93 10.75
N LYS A 68 -6.24 8.20 11.69
CA LYS A 68 -5.78 6.88 12.12
C LYS A 68 -5.93 5.86 10.98
N ILE A 69 -5.03 4.88 10.96
CA ILE A 69 -5.13 3.74 10.06
C ILE A 69 -6.21 2.80 10.59
N THR A 70 -7.19 2.46 9.76
CA THR A 70 -8.23 1.47 10.07
C THR A 70 -7.94 0.13 9.39
N ARG A 71 -7.24 0.15 8.25
CA ARG A 71 -6.87 -1.04 7.47
C ARG A 71 -5.58 -0.80 6.70
N VAL A 72 -4.77 -1.85 6.58
CA VAL A 72 -3.51 -1.88 5.85
C VAL A 72 -3.58 -2.96 4.79
N LEU A 73 -3.22 -2.60 3.56
CA LEU A 73 -2.93 -3.58 2.53
C LEU A 73 -1.44 -3.56 2.22
N VAL A 74 -0.85 -4.74 2.09
CA VAL A 74 0.56 -4.88 1.71
C VAL A 74 0.65 -5.78 0.50
N SER A 75 1.35 -5.32 -0.52
CA SER A 75 1.57 -6.12 -1.72
C SER A 75 2.57 -7.24 -1.47
N ARG A 76 2.72 -8.15 -2.42
CA ARG A 76 3.98 -8.93 -2.50
C ARG A 76 5.19 -8.01 -2.73
N PRO A 77 6.42 -8.45 -2.42
CA PRO A 77 7.62 -7.68 -2.74
C PRO A 77 7.77 -7.48 -4.26
N LEU A 78 8.08 -6.26 -4.68
CA LEU A 78 8.41 -5.89 -6.05
C LEU A 78 9.85 -5.39 -6.13
N ARG A 79 10.62 -5.86 -7.14
CA ARG A 79 12.00 -5.40 -7.36
C ARG A 79 12.09 -3.89 -7.58
N ARG A 80 11.15 -3.32 -8.34
CA ARG A 80 11.07 -1.88 -8.66
C ARG A 80 9.86 -1.23 -7.99
N PHE A 81 9.66 -1.50 -6.70
CA PHE A 81 8.48 -1.04 -5.95
C PHE A 81 8.28 0.49 -5.97
N GLU A 82 9.35 1.29 -5.96
CA GLU A 82 9.22 2.76 -6.10
C GLU A 82 8.68 3.16 -7.49
N SER A 83 9.16 2.53 -8.56
CA SER A 83 8.63 2.77 -9.92
C SER A 83 7.18 2.30 -10.03
N ALA A 84 6.84 1.14 -9.45
CA ALA A 84 5.47 0.64 -9.40
C ALA A 84 4.56 1.62 -8.65
N ARG A 85 5.02 2.18 -7.52
CA ARG A 85 4.29 3.22 -6.78
C ARG A 85 4.03 4.45 -7.65
N LEU A 86 5.03 4.94 -8.40
CA LEU A 86 4.84 6.09 -9.30
C LEU A 86 3.78 5.80 -10.37
N LEU A 87 3.81 4.62 -10.99
CA LEU A 87 2.80 4.20 -11.95
C LEU A 87 1.41 4.12 -11.32
N MET A 88 1.31 3.65 -10.07
CA MET A 88 0.05 3.61 -9.34
C MET A 88 -0.48 5.01 -9.06
N LYS A 89 0.40 5.96 -8.69
CA LYS A 89 -0.01 7.36 -8.49
C LYS A 89 -0.63 7.94 -9.77
N GLU A 90 -0.07 7.63 -10.92
CA GLU A 90 -0.61 8.07 -12.22
C GLU A 90 -1.94 7.39 -12.54
N ALA A 91 -2.04 6.06 -12.36
CA ALA A 91 -3.28 5.31 -12.57
C ALA A 91 -4.42 5.76 -11.64
N LEU A 92 -4.08 6.31 -10.47
CA LEU A 92 -5.03 6.79 -9.47
C LEU A 92 -5.23 8.32 -9.50
N ARG A 93 -4.64 9.02 -10.48
CA ARG A 93 -4.62 10.50 -10.53
C ARG A 93 -6.01 11.12 -10.46
N THR A 94 -7.03 10.48 -11.03
CA THR A 94 -8.42 10.98 -11.02
C THR A 94 -9.08 10.93 -9.64
N TYR A 95 -8.56 10.11 -8.72
CA TYR A 95 -9.06 9.97 -7.34
C TYR A 95 -8.22 10.77 -6.34
N LYS A 96 -7.17 11.44 -6.81
CA LYS A 96 -6.22 12.16 -5.99
C LYS A 96 -6.85 13.44 -5.45
N ASP A 97 -6.82 13.60 -4.13
CA ASP A 97 -7.18 14.86 -3.50
C ASP A 97 -6.25 16.01 -3.94
N GLN A 98 -6.79 17.20 -4.18
CA GLN A 98 -6.02 18.33 -4.70
C GLN A 98 -5.08 18.96 -3.66
N HIS A 99 -5.36 18.78 -2.38
CA HIS A 99 -4.69 19.51 -1.29
C HIS A 99 -3.83 18.63 -0.39
N SER A 100 -3.91 17.31 -0.54
CA SER A 100 -3.18 16.34 0.29
C SER A 100 -2.45 15.31 -0.56
N ASN A 101 -1.95 14.24 0.04
CA ASN A 101 -1.44 13.05 -0.66
C ASN A 101 -2.45 11.88 -0.63
N ALA A 102 -3.67 12.10 -0.15
CA ALA A 102 -4.71 11.09 -0.04
C ALA A 102 -5.45 10.86 -1.36
N TYR A 103 -6.09 9.70 -1.47
CA TYR A 103 -6.93 9.30 -2.60
C TYR A 103 -8.33 8.92 -2.08
N TYR A 104 -9.38 9.31 -2.78
CA TYR A 104 -10.77 9.00 -2.42
C TYR A 104 -11.35 7.97 -3.38
N LEU A 105 -11.24 6.71 -2.99
CA LEU A 105 -11.80 5.54 -3.67
C LEU A 105 -11.84 4.38 -2.68
N ASP A 106 -12.72 3.40 -2.92
CA ASP A 106 -12.74 2.18 -2.14
C ASP A 106 -11.59 1.22 -2.53
N VAL A 107 -11.37 0.21 -1.69
CA VAL A 107 -10.30 -0.78 -1.85
C VAL A 107 -10.48 -1.66 -3.09
N GLU A 108 -11.73 -1.93 -3.51
CA GLU A 108 -12.01 -2.75 -4.69
C GLU A 108 -11.60 -1.99 -5.96
N THR A 109 -12.07 -0.75 -6.10
CA THR A 109 -11.68 0.18 -7.17
C THR A 109 -10.17 0.37 -7.19
N LEU A 110 -9.54 0.59 -6.03
CA LEU A 110 -8.08 0.67 -5.93
C LEU A 110 -7.42 -0.57 -6.52
N THR A 111 -7.83 -1.75 -6.04
CA THR A 111 -7.25 -3.04 -6.41
C THR A 111 -7.38 -3.27 -7.90
N GLU A 112 -8.53 -2.97 -8.50
CA GLU A 112 -8.75 -3.05 -9.94
C GLU A 112 -7.80 -2.15 -10.74
N LYS A 113 -7.66 -0.88 -10.35
CA LYS A 113 -6.81 0.08 -11.07
C LYS A 113 -5.33 -0.26 -11.00
N VAL A 114 -4.86 -0.81 -9.89
CA VAL A 114 -3.43 -1.13 -9.71
C VAL A 114 -3.06 -2.54 -10.16
N ARG A 115 -4.03 -3.44 -10.35
CA ARG A 115 -3.80 -4.83 -10.77
C ARG A 115 -2.90 -4.94 -12.01
N PRO A 116 -3.09 -4.19 -13.11
CA PRO A 116 -2.24 -4.31 -14.28
C PRO A 116 -0.77 -3.99 -13.99
N ILE A 117 -0.51 -3.05 -13.08
CA ILE A 117 0.84 -2.64 -12.68
C ILE A 117 1.52 -3.78 -11.91
N PHE A 118 0.79 -4.46 -11.02
CA PHE A 118 1.30 -5.61 -10.28
C PHE A 118 1.57 -6.82 -11.18
N LEU A 119 0.76 -7.02 -12.22
CA LEU A 119 0.97 -8.07 -13.23
C LEU A 119 2.21 -7.76 -14.09
N ALA A 120 2.38 -6.52 -14.54
CA ALA A 120 3.57 -6.10 -15.30
C ALA A 120 4.86 -6.10 -14.46
N ALA A 121 4.75 -5.98 -13.14
CA ALA A 121 5.90 -6.01 -12.23
C ALA A 121 6.34 -7.43 -11.82
N LEU A 122 5.62 -8.47 -12.25
CA LEU A 122 6.09 -9.85 -12.13
C LEU A 122 7.30 -10.05 -13.03
N PRO A 123 8.34 -10.77 -12.58
CA PRO A 123 9.33 -11.28 -13.52
C PRO A 123 8.58 -12.13 -14.56
N SER A 124 8.79 -11.82 -15.85
CA SER A 124 8.48 -12.76 -16.93
C SER A 124 9.16 -14.08 -16.57
N ALA A 125 8.38 -15.16 -16.52
CA ALA A 125 8.84 -16.50 -16.19
C ALA A 125 10.04 -16.92 -17.06
#